data_AF-A0A1J5KKE1-F1
#
_entry.id   AF-A0A1J5KKE1-F1
#
_cell.length_a   1.000
_cell.length_b   1.000
_cell.length_c   1.000
_cell.angle_alpha   90.00
_cell.angle_beta   90.00
_cell.angle_gamma   90.00
#
_symmetry.space_group_name_H-M   'P 1'
#
loop_
_entity.id
_entity.type
_entity.pdbx_description
1 polymer ?
#
loop_
_entity_poly.entity_id
_entity_poly.type
_entity_poly.pdbx_seq_one_letter_code
_entity_poly.pdbx_strand_id
1 'polypeptide(L)'
;MKKGYICFVFLFIVLNSYSQILQSEIDRVKTSASKDFIEKNIVGSWTFEKLTNSEKVQIVKQTVILDTIVATITIDRPSYLFNKNGRYKITRLDNTVDEGEWKYSEKDKMLYFFFDKPAYNIPIDKVSPELLKKLQDENMIIEFTKNAIEIHEITSERLVLIEYCNDGYYLIYYRKTT
;
A
#
# COMPACT_ATOMS: atom_id res chain seq x y z
N MET A 1 -5.27 17.02 -27.32
CA MET A 1 -6.13 16.20 -26.45
C MET A 1 -5.30 15.71 -25.27
N LYS A 2 -5.55 16.25 -24.06
CA LYS A 2 -4.82 15.87 -22.85
C LYS A 2 -5.35 14.51 -22.37
N LYS A 3 -4.50 13.48 -22.39
CA LYS A 3 -4.83 12.16 -21.83
C LYS A 3 -4.80 12.27 -20.31
N GLY A 4 -5.98 12.29 -19.69
CA GLY A 4 -6.11 12.21 -18.23
C GLY A 4 -5.90 10.77 -17.78
N TYR A 5 -4.80 10.49 -17.10
CA TYR A 5 -4.60 9.21 -16.43
C TYR A 5 -5.44 9.22 -15.15
N ILE A 6 -6.48 8.37 -15.11
CA ILE A 6 -7.24 8.08 -13.90
C ILE A 6 -6.35 7.17 -13.04
N CYS A 7 -5.72 7.74 -12.01
CA CYS A 7 -5.09 6.96 -10.95
C CYS A 7 -6.18 6.41 -10.05
N PHE A 8 -6.46 5.11 -10.15
CA PHE A 8 -7.22 4.40 -9.13
C PHE A 8 -6.36 4.32 -7.87
N VAL A 9 -6.79 5.01 -6.81
CA VAL A 9 -6.27 4.81 -5.45
C VAL A 9 -6.86 3.50 -4.95
N PHE A 10 -6.06 2.45 -4.93
CA PHE A 10 -6.43 1.19 -4.28
C PHE A 10 -6.44 1.42 -2.76
N LEU A 11 -7.63 1.67 -2.22
CA LEU A 11 -7.89 1.78 -0.80
C LEU A 11 -8.30 0.39 -0.29
N PHE A 12 -7.41 -0.26 0.45
CA PHE A 12 -7.65 -1.58 1.03
C PHE A 12 -8.65 -1.46 2.19
N ILE A 13 -9.92 -1.75 1.91
CA ILE A 13 -10.93 -1.99 2.94
C ILE A 13 -10.86 -3.47 3.29
N VAL A 14 -10.37 -3.80 4.48
CA VAL A 14 -10.40 -5.16 5.02
C VAL A 14 -11.87 -5.50 5.33
N LEU A 15 -12.52 -6.26 4.44
CA LEU A 15 -13.89 -6.74 4.60
C LEU A 15 -13.90 -7.97 5.54
N ASN A 16 -14.67 -7.83 6.63
CA ASN A 16 -14.58 -8.60 7.88
C ASN A 16 -15.21 -10.02 7.91
N SER A 17 -15.37 -10.71 6.78
CA SER A 17 -16.10 -12.01 6.79
C SER A 17 -15.48 -13.16 5.97
N TYR A 18 -14.46 -12.90 5.15
CA TYR A 18 -13.65 -13.93 4.47
C TYR A 18 -12.42 -14.33 5.31
N SER A 19 -12.49 -14.06 6.62
CA SER A 19 -11.41 -13.43 7.40
C SER A 19 -10.69 -14.33 8.40
N GLN A 20 -10.88 -15.65 8.43
CA GLN A 20 -10.19 -16.52 9.41
C GLN A 20 -9.09 -17.39 8.81
N ILE A 21 -9.37 -18.07 7.69
CA ILE A 21 -8.36 -18.93 7.03
C ILE A 21 -7.23 -18.07 6.48
N LEU A 22 -7.56 -17.05 5.68
CA LEU A 22 -6.60 -16.05 5.21
C LEU A 22 -5.84 -15.42 6.37
N GLN A 23 -6.52 -14.99 7.44
CA GLN A 23 -5.84 -14.37 8.59
C GLN A 23 -4.83 -15.31 9.25
N SER A 24 -5.16 -16.60 9.41
CA SER A 24 -4.25 -17.59 10.00
C SER A 24 -3.02 -17.86 9.13
N GLU A 25 -3.16 -17.81 7.80
CA GLU A 25 -2.05 -17.95 6.86
C GLU A 25 -1.14 -16.71 6.90
N ILE A 26 -1.74 -15.53 7.01
CA ILE A 26 -0.99 -14.27 7.11
C ILE A 26 -0.24 -14.22 8.44
N ASP A 27 -0.88 -14.57 9.55
CA ASP A 27 -0.25 -14.56 10.87
C ASP A 27 0.97 -15.49 10.95
N ARG A 28 1.02 -16.55 10.13
CA ARG A 28 2.20 -17.43 9.99
C ARG A 28 3.36 -16.79 9.24
N VAL A 29 3.08 -15.84 8.36
CA VAL A 29 4.09 -15.18 7.53
C VAL A 29 4.41 -13.77 7.98
N LYS A 30 3.66 -13.19 8.92
CA LYS A 30 4.02 -11.91 9.56
C LYS A 30 5.38 -12.02 10.24
N THR A 31 6.11 -10.92 10.23
CA THR A 31 7.42 -10.83 10.87
C THR A 31 7.34 -11.18 12.36
N SER A 32 8.36 -11.88 12.84
CA SER A 32 8.61 -12.11 14.26
C SER A 32 9.66 -11.15 14.84
N ALA A 33 10.14 -10.19 14.04
CA ALA A 33 11.10 -9.20 14.50
C ALA A 33 10.52 -8.31 15.61
N SER A 34 11.35 -7.93 16.57
CA SER A 34 10.95 -7.02 17.64
C SER A 34 10.70 -5.61 17.11
N LYS A 35 9.91 -4.83 17.84
CA LYS A 35 9.69 -3.41 17.55
C LYS A 35 10.99 -2.64 17.36
N ASP A 36 11.93 -2.78 18.29
CA ASP A 36 13.23 -2.09 18.21
C ASP A 36 14.02 -2.44 16.95
N PHE A 37 13.97 -3.71 16.53
CA PHE A 37 14.62 -4.15 15.31
C PHE A 37 13.97 -3.54 14.07
N ILE A 38 12.63 -3.51 14.03
CA ILE A 38 11.88 -2.91 12.92
C ILE A 38 12.14 -1.41 12.84
N GLU A 39 11.98 -0.67 13.93
CA GLU A 39 12.17 0.79 13.97
C GLU A 39 13.60 1.19 13.62
N LYS A 40 14.60 0.38 14.02
CA LYS A 40 16.00 0.60 13.62
C LYS A 40 16.24 0.38 12.13
N ASN A 41 15.65 -0.65 11.54
CA ASN A 41 15.96 -1.05 10.16
C ASN A 41 15.08 -0.38 9.10
N ILE A 42 13.86 0.03 9.46
CA ILE A 42 12.88 0.62 8.53
C ILE A 42 13.28 2.00 8.04
N VAL A 43 14.04 2.76 8.82
CA VAL A 43 14.56 4.07 8.43
C VAL A 43 15.45 3.95 7.19
N GLY A 44 15.14 4.73 6.16
CA GLY A 44 15.84 4.79 4.87
C GLY A 44 14.87 4.84 3.70
N SER A 45 15.43 4.87 2.49
CA SER A 45 14.62 4.84 1.26
C SER A 45 14.48 3.41 0.75
N TRP A 46 13.30 3.08 0.22
CA TRP A 46 12.91 1.75 -0.20
C TRP A 46 12.29 1.82 -1.59
N THR A 47 12.93 1.20 -2.56
CA THR A 47 12.45 1.12 -3.95
C THR A 47 11.88 -0.26 -4.23
N PHE A 48 10.74 -0.29 -4.92
CA PHE A 48 10.11 -1.53 -5.36
C PHE A 48 11.07 -2.38 -6.19
N GLU A 49 11.16 -3.66 -5.85
CA GLU A 49 12.00 -4.64 -6.53
C GLU A 49 11.15 -5.65 -7.31
N LYS A 50 10.19 -6.29 -6.64
CA LYS A 50 9.33 -7.32 -7.25
C LYS A 50 8.07 -7.57 -6.42
N LEU A 51 7.10 -8.20 -7.06
CA LEU A 51 5.87 -8.70 -6.45
C LEU A 51 5.81 -10.22 -6.60
N THR A 52 5.41 -10.94 -5.56
CA THR A 52 5.11 -12.38 -5.65
C THR A 52 3.73 -12.71 -5.10
N ASN A 53 3.15 -13.82 -5.53
CA ASN A 53 2.00 -14.42 -4.84
C ASN A 53 2.42 -15.11 -3.52
N SER A 54 1.45 -15.70 -2.82
CA SER A 54 1.62 -16.47 -1.58
C SER A 54 2.56 -17.69 -1.75
N GLU A 55 2.65 -18.24 -2.95
CA GLU A 55 3.58 -19.32 -3.32
C GLU A 55 4.98 -18.83 -3.72
N LYS A 56 5.26 -17.53 -3.56
CA LYS A 56 6.52 -16.85 -3.92
C LYS A 56 6.84 -16.87 -5.42
N VAL A 57 5.84 -17.11 -6.27
CA VAL A 57 5.95 -16.97 -7.73
C VAL A 57 5.92 -15.49 -8.09
N GLN A 58 6.94 -15.03 -8.81
CA GLN A 58 7.05 -13.64 -9.22
C GLN A 58 5.98 -13.26 -10.25
N ILE A 59 5.34 -12.12 -10.02
CA ILE A 59 4.35 -11.53 -10.92
C ILE A 59 5.07 -10.45 -11.73
N VAL A 60 5.27 -10.70 -13.01
CA VAL A 60 6.18 -9.89 -13.85
C VAL A 60 5.42 -8.98 -14.81
N LYS A 61 4.33 -9.48 -15.41
CA LYS A 61 3.47 -8.78 -16.40
C LYS A 61 2.09 -9.45 -16.42
N GLN A 62 1.01 -8.69 -16.30
CA GLN A 62 -0.32 -9.21 -16.64
C GLN A 62 -0.64 -8.83 -18.09
N THR A 63 -0.84 -9.83 -18.93
CA THR A 63 -1.41 -9.64 -20.26
C THR A 63 -2.91 -9.89 -20.14
N VAL A 64 -3.71 -8.82 -20.21
CA VAL A 64 -5.17 -8.96 -20.30
C VAL A 64 -5.52 -9.04 -21.79
N ILE A 65 -6.15 -10.15 -22.19
CA ILE A 65 -6.69 -10.32 -23.54
C ILE A 65 -8.21 -10.15 -23.42
N LEU A 66 -8.74 -9.06 -23.95
CA LEU A 66 -10.17 -8.81 -24.12
C LEU A 66 -10.47 -8.86 -25.61
N ASP A 67 -10.90 -10.02 -26.10
CA ASP A 67 -11.39 -10.42 -27.45
C ASP A 67 -10.66 -9.91 -28.72
N THR A 68 -10.02 -8.75 -28.70
CA THR A 68 -9.16 -8.15 -29.74
C THR A 68 -8.01 -7.26 -29.20
N ILE A 69 -7.98 -6.95 -27.90
CA ILE A 69 -6.97 -6.05 -27.30
C ILE A 69 -6.07 -6.83 -26.33
N VAL A 70 -4.77 -6.75 -26.58
CA VAL A 70 -3.71 -7.22 -25.68
C VAL A 70 -3.21 -6.03 -24.87
N ALA A 71 -3.58 -5.94 -23.58
CA ALA A 71 -3.07 -4.93 -22.67
C ALA A 71 -1.94 -5.51 -21.82
N THR A 72 -0.74 -4.94 -21.90
CA THR A 72 0.36 -5.26 -20.98
C THR A 72 0.28 -4.32 -19.78
N ILE A 73 0.02 -4.89 -18.60
CA ILE A 73 0.06 -4.17 -17.34
C ILE A 73 1.46 -4.38 -16.74
N THR A 74 2.25 -3.31 -16.71
CA THR A 74 3.47 -3.25 -15.90
C THR A 74 3.06 -3.09 -14.44
N ILE A 75 3.50 -4.01 -13.58
CA ILE A 75 3.28 -3.89 -12.15
C ILE A 75 4.26 -2.86 -11.62
N ASP A 76 3.71 -1.77 -11.11
CA ASP A 76 4.44 -0.67 -10.51
C ASP A 76 3.89 -0.44 -9.09
N ARG A 77 4.79 -0.13 -8.17
CA ARG A 77 4.49 0.13 -6.75
C ARG A 77 5.28 1.37 -6.32
N PRO A 78 4.70 2.21 -5.44
CA PRO A 78 5.37 3.42 -5.02
C PRO A 78 6.60 3.09 -4.15
N SER A 79 7.58 4.00 -4.13
CA SER A 79 8.71 3.93 -3.21
C SER A 79 8.37 4.56 -1.87
N TYR A 80 9.07 4.15 -0.81
CA TYR A 80 8.89 4.67 0.54
C TYR A 80 10.18 5.35 1.01
N LEU A 81 10.03 6.41 1.79
CA LEU A 81 11.11 7.01 2.57
C LEU A 81 10.63 7.08 4.03
N PHE A 82 11.37 6.46 4.94
CA PHE A 82 11.11 6.54 6.38
C PHE A 82 12.25 7.28 7.07
N ASN A 83 11.91 8.35 7.79
CA ASN A 83 12.87 9.18 8.50
C ASN A 83 12.95 8.81 9.99
N LYS A 84 14.10 9.09 10.61
CA LYS A 84 14.35 8.85 12.04
C LYS A 84 13.41 9.61 12.98
N ASN A 85 12.85 10.72 12.53
CA ASN A 85 11.90 11.52 13.30
C ASN A 85 10.45 10.98 13.23
N GLY A 86 10.24 9.77 12.71
CA GLY A 86 8.91 9.18 12.59
C GLY A 86 8.10 9.69 11.40
N ARG A 87 8.71 10.45 10.47
CA ARG A 87 8.04 10.96 9.27
C ARG A 87 8.26 10.02 8.09
N TYR A 88 7.24 9.81 7.27
CA TYR A 88 7.36 9.04 6.03
C TYR A 88 6.94 9.86 4.80
N LYS A 89 7.37 9.38 3.64
CA LYS A 89 6.94 9.86 2.34
C LYS A 89 6.78 8.69 1.37
N ILE A 90 5.71 8.69 0.60
CA ILE A 90 5.45 7.73 -0.48
C ILE A 90 5.60 8.47 -1.80
N THR A 91 6.42 7.95 -2.71
CA THR A 91 6.70 8.58 -4.01
C THR A 91 6.41 7.64 -5.17
N ARG A 92 5.94 8.20 -6.28
CA ARG A 92 5.71 7.47 -7.53
C ARG A 92 5.98 8.39 -8.71
N LEU A 93 6.81 7.95 -9.65
CA LEU A 93 7.21 8.74 -10.82
C LEU A 93 7.62 10.18 -10.43
N ASP A 94 8.51 10.28 -9.45
CA ASP A 94 9.07 11.52 -8.88
C ASP A 94 8.08 12.46 -8.15
N ASN A 95 6.80 12.08 -8.05
CA ASN A 95 5.80 12.85 -7.31
C ASN A 95 5.55 12.26 -5.93
N THR A 96 5.35 13.13 -4.94
CA THR A 96 4.82 12.74 -3.63
C THR A 96 3.37 12.30 -3.80
N VAL A 97 3.07 11.06 -3.42
CA VAL A 97 1.71 10.53 -3.42
C VAL A 97 1.07 10.73 -2.05
N ASP A 98 1.85 10.55 -1.00
CA ASP A 98 1.39 10.63 0.39
C ASP A 98 2.57 10.93 1.33
N GLU A 99 2.30 11.55 2.46
CA GLU A 99 3.27 11.84 3.52
C GLU A 99 2.59 12.02 4.88
N GLY A 100 3.35 11.76 5.94
CA GLY A 100 2.83 11.89 7.29
C GLY A 100 3.72 11.26 8.35
N GLU A 101 3.11 10.75 9.42
CA GLU A 101 3.81 10.02 10.49
C GLU A 101 3.66 8.51 10.34
N TRP A 102 4.72 7.77 10.63
CA TRP A 102 4.68 6.31 10.70
C TRP A 102 4.95 5.83 12.12
N LYS A 103 4.29 4.74 12.52
CA LYS A 103 4.52 4.07 13.82
C LYS A 103 4.35 2.57 13.66
N TYR A 104 5.25 1.79 14.28
CA TYR A 104 5.06 0.34 14.38
C TYR A 104 4.36 -0.02 15.70
N SER A 105 3.27 -0.78 15.61
CA SER A 105 2.57 -1.36 16.76
C SER A 105 3.02 -2.80 16.95
N GLU A 106 3.70 -3.08 18.05
CA GLU A 106 4.08 -4.46 18.43
C GLU A 106 2.84 -5.31 18.76
N LYS A 107 1.82 -4.70 19.36
CA LYS A 107 0.56 -5.36 19.70
C LYS A 107 -0.17 -5.85 18.45
N ASP A 108 -0.30 -4.98 17.45
CA ASP A 108 -1.07 -5.28 16.25
C ASP A 108 -0.20 -5.90 15.15
N LYS A 109 1.13 -5.86 15.33
CA LYS A 109 2.16 -6.23 14.34
C LYS A 109 2.00 -5.50 13.01
N MET A 110 1.59 -4.24 13.07
CA MET A 110 1.30 -3.40 11.92
C MET A 110 2.16 -2.14 11.92
N LEU A 111 2.59 -1.74 10.72
CA LEU A 111 3.11 -0.41 10.43
C LEU A 111 1.93 0.49 10.08
N TYR A 112 1.67 1.48 10.94
CA TYR A 112 0.65 2.49 10.73
C TYR A 112 1.24 3.71 10.05
N PHE A 113 0.47 4.26 9.11
CA PHE A 113 0.71 5.52 8.43
C PHE A 113 -0.41 6.48 8.80
N PHE A 114 -0.08 7.60 9.43
CA PHE A 114 -1.02 8.67 9.77
C PHE A 114 -0.79 9.80 8.79
N PHE A 115 -1.81 10.12 8.00
CA PHE A 115 -1.69 11.08 6.91
C PHE A 115 -1.66 12.51 7.43
N ASP A 116 -0.81 13.36 6.86
CA ASP A 116 -0.86 14.80 7.13
C ASP A 116 -2.16 15.44 6.64
N LYS A 117 -2.69 14.90 5.55
CA LYS A 117 -3.96 15.30 4.95
C LYS A 117 -4.84 14.06 4.77
N PRO A 118 -6.14 14.15 5.08
CA PRO A 118 -7.03 13.03 4.85
C PRO A 118 -6.99 12.59 3.38
N ALA A 119 -6.95 11.28 3.18
CA ALA A 119 -7.22 10.66 1.90
C ALA A 119 -8.72 10.38 1.79
N TYR A 120 -9.22 10.29 0.57
CA TYR A 120 -10.63 10.01 0.30
C TYR A 120 -10.74 8.84 -0.67
N ASN A 121 -11.84 8.10 -0.59
CA ASN A 121 -12.16 7.02 -1.54
C ASN A 121 -12.37 7.52 -2.98
N ILE A 122 -12.46 8.84 -3.17
CA ILE A 122 -12.61 9.52 -4.46
C ILE A 122 -11.69 10.74 -4.54
N PRO A 123 -11.26 11.17 -5.74
CA PRO A 123 -10.42 12.36 -5.90
C PRO A 123 -11.26 13.65 -5.77
N ILE A 124 -11.55 14.05 -4.52
CA ILE A 124 -12.43 15.18 -4.21
C ILE A 124 -11.99 16.51 -4.85
N ASP A 125 -10.69 16.67 -5.15
CA ASP A 125 -10.09 17.84 -5.80
C ASP A 125 -10.45 17.94 -7.30
N LYS A 126 -10.95 16.87 -7.89
CA LYS A 126 -11.32 16.77 -9.32
C LYS A 126 -12.82 16.67 -9.55
N VAL A 127 -13.61 16.68 -8.48
CA VAL A 127 -15.07 16.59 -8.53
C VAL A 127 -15.65 18.01 -8.54
N SER A 128 -16.71 18.25 -9.32
CA SER A 128 -17.37 19.56 -9.31
C SER A 128 -18.01 19.85 -7.95
N PRO A 129 -18.14 21.12 -7.53
CA PRO A 129 -18.77 21.45 -6.26
C PRO A 129 -20.18 20.88 -6.09
N GLU A 130 -21.00 20.85 -7.15
CA GLU A 130 -22.37 20.29 -7.07
C GLU A 130 -22.35 18.77 -6.83
N LEU A 131 -21.48 18.05 -7.54
CA LEU A 131 -21.35 16.60 -7.38
C LEU A 131 -20.71 16.26 -6.03
N LEU A 132 -19.73 17.05 -5.57
CA LEU A 132 -19.12 16.86 -4.25
C LEU A 132 -20.17 16.98 -3.15
N LYS A 133 -21.02 18.01 -3.20
CA LYS A 133 -22.12 18.19 -2.25
C LYS A 133 -23.08 17.01 -2.26
N LYS A 134 -23.48 16.54 -3.44
CA LYS A 134 -24.35 15.37 -3.56
C LYS A 134 -23.73 14.12 -2.91
N LEU A 135 -22.45 13.87 -3.17
CA LEU A 135 -21.73 12.72 -2.59
C LEU A 135 -21.58 12.85 -1.07
N GLN A 136 -21.46 14.07 -0.54
CA GLN A 136 -21.47 14.33 0.90
C GLN A 136 -22.85 14.08 1.49
N ASP A 137 -23.92 14.60 0.87
CA ASP A 137 -25.30 14.43 1.32
C ASP A 137 -25.72 12.94 1.33
N GLU A 138 -25.18 12.14 0.39
CA GLU A 138 -25.42 10.69 0.27
C GLU A 138 -24.44 9.83 1.13
N ASN A 139 -23.57 10.44 1.94
CA ASN A 139 -22.54 9.74 2.73
C ASN A 139 -21.63 8.81 1.91
N MET A 140 -21.37 9.16 0.65
CA MET A 140 -20.53 8.38 -0.27
C MET A 140 -19.05 8.72 -0.17
N ILE A 141 -18.71 9.83 0.49
CA ILE A 141 -17.33 10.24 0.74
C ILE A 141 -16.86 9.61 2.03
N ILE A 142 -15.87 8.72 1.93
CA ILE A 142 -15.23 8.11 3.07
C ILE A 142 -13.88 8.79 3.25
N GLU A 143 -13.68 9.38 4.42
CA GLU A 143 -12.42 9.97 4.84
C GLU A 143 -11.52 8.92 5.51
N PHE A 144 -10.25 8.91 5.13
CA PHE A 144 -9.22 8.10 5.73
C PHE A 144 -8.15 9.02 6.30
N THR A 145 -7.87 8.87 7.58
CA THR A 145 -6.81 9.62 8.29
C THR A 145 -5.58 8.78 8.56
N LYS A 146 -5.69 7.46 8.34
CA LYS A 146 -4.60 6.51 8.50
C LYS A 146 -4.75 5.30 7.59
N ASN A 147 -3.63 4.62 7.36
CA ASN A 147 -3.55 3.30 6.76
C ASN A 147 -2.65 2.39 7.61
N ALA A 148 -2.72 1.08 7.38
CA ALA A 148 -1.89 0.09 8.04
C ALA A 148 -1.40 -0.95 7.03
N ILE A 149 -0.16 -1.41 7.21
CA ILE A 149 0.39 -2.52 6.43
C ILE A 149 1.19 -3.45 7.35
N GLU A 150 1.22 -4.73 6.99
CA GLU A 150 2.00 -5.71 7.74
C GLU A 150 3.33 -5.96 7.07
N ILE A 151 4.32 -6.29 7.90
CA ILE A 151 5.67 -6.61 7.47
C ILE A 151 5.81 -8.12 7.50
N HIS A 152 6.18 -8.71 6.36
CA HIS A 152 6.61 -10.11 6.26
C HIS A 152 8.04 -10.26 6.77
N GLU A 153 8.94 -9.43 6.24
CA GLU A 153 10.38 -9.48 6.52
C GLU A 153 10.95 -8.06 6.51
N ILE A 154 11.91 -7.80 7.38
CA ILE A 154 12.76 -6.61 7.30
C ILE A 154 14.20 -6.97 7.66
N THR A 155 15.15 -6.42 6.91
CA THR A 155 16.59 -6.52 7.15
C THR A 155 17.24 -5.15 6.91
N SER A 156 18.57 -5.08 6.95
CA SER A 156 19.30 -3.86 6.60
C SER A 156 19.16 -3.46 5.12
N GLU A 157 18.76 -4.38 4.24
CA GLU A 157 18.74 -4.17 2.79
C GLU A 157 17.39 -4.47 2.14
N ARG A 158 16.49 -5.19 2.83
CA ARG A 158 15.22 -5.66 2.28
C ARG A 158 14.06 -5.34 3.23
N LEU A 159 12.95 -4.89 2.64
CA LEU A 159 11.66 -4.75 3.29
C LEU A 159 10.65 -5.53 2.45
N VAL A 160 9.88 -6.42 3.09
CA VAL A 160 8.84 -7.19 2.43
C VAL A 160 7.52 -6.90 3.13
N LEU A 161 6.58 -6.32 2.37
CA LEU A 161 5.25 -5.95 2.84
C LEU A 161 4.22 -6.97 2.37
N ILE A 162 3.16 -7.12 3.16
CA ILE A 162 2.03 -8.01 2.85
C ILE A 162 0.88 -7.18 2.30
N GLU A 163 0.37 -7.56 1.13
CA GLU A 163 -0.83 -6.97 0.51
C GLU A 163 -1.89 -8.06 0.38
N TYR A 164 -3.06 -7.85 0.98
CA TYR A 164 -4.16 -8.81 0.93
C TYR A 164 -4.76 -8.90 -0.48
N CYS A 165 -5.17 -10.08 -0.92
CA CYS A 165 -5.98 -10.24 -2.11
C CYS A 165 -7.07 -11.31 -1.88
N ASN A 166 -8.06 -11.37 -2.76
CA ASN A 166 -9.22 -12.26 -2.57
C ASN A 166 -8.81 -13.74 -2.40
N ASP A 167 -7.73 -14.16 -3.07
CA ASP A 167 -7.26 -15.55 -3.12
C ASP A 167 -6.00 -15.80 -2.27
N GLY A 168 -5.61 -14.87 -1.40
CA GLY A 168 -4.43 -15.01 -0.55
C GLY A 168 -3.77 -13.67 -0.23
N TYR A 169 -2.47 -13.59 -0.51
CA TYR A 169 -1.70 -12.36 -0.35
C TYR A 169 -0.60 -12.26 -1.39
N TYR A 170 -0.17 -11.02 -1.60
CA TYR A 170 1.06 -10.71 -2.30
C TYR A 170 2.15 -10.32 -1.31
N LEU A 171 3.38 -10.69 -1.65
CA LEU A 171 4.58 -10.17 -1.01
C LEU A 171 5.19 -9.11 -1.92
N ILE A 172 5.27 -7.90 -1.40
CA ILE A 172 5.87 -6.77 -2.11
C ILE A 172 7.28 -6.58 -1.58
N TYR A 173 8.26 -6.84 -2.42
CA TYR A 173 9.68 -6.73 -2.10
C TYR A 173 10.17 -5.34 -2.43
N TYR A 174 10.84 -4.72 -1.45
CA TYR A 174 11.55 -3.48 -1.58
C TYR A 174 13.01 -3.68 -1.21
N ARG A 175 13.87 -2.98 -1.94
CA ARG A 175 15.30 -2.88 -1.68
C ARG A 175 15.63 -1.51 -1.13
N LYS A 176 16.50 -1.47 -0.13
CA LYS A 176 16.98 -0.22 0.45
C LYS A 176 17.87 0.52 -0.54
N THR A 177 17.65 1.82 -0.71
CA THR A 177 18.39 2.68 -1.63
C THR A 177 18.78 3.96 -0.90
N THR A 178 19.97 3.96 -0.28
CA THR A 178 20.49 5.07 0.57
C THR A 178 19.70 5.34 1.86
#